data_AF-A0A1R2CD17-F1
#
_entry.id   AF-A0A1R2CD17-F1
#
_cell.length_a   1.000
_cell.length_b   1.000
_cell.length_c   1.000
_cell.angle_alpha   90.00
_cell.angle_beta   90.00
_cell.angle_gamma   90.00
#
_symmetry.space_group_name_H-M   'P 1'
#
loop_
_entity.id
_entity.type
_entity.pdbx_description
1 polymer ?
#
loop_
_entity_poly.entity_id
_entity_poly.type
_entity_poly.pdbx_seq_one_letter_code
_entity_poly.pdbx_strand_id
1 'polypeptide(L)'
;MDVNCENIVSPLPVYPPDVNMIMLLVKELQEARESNFILARDLDIERHKAQQLECHLSTLTPKRRRNSVSKSTKSLSKAIRKNSSSDTFASFSEIKEALNQIGSYTADIRKQKIQRYKEKVKSYRAKVHVSRKFTGRSFVAKEKPRVNGKFIKSCPLFTLE
;
A
#
# COMPACT_ATOMS: atom_id res chain seq x y z
N MET A 1 40.00 2.18 -50.76
CA MET A 1 39.91 1.94 -49.31
C MET A 1 38.44 1.81 -49.01
N ASP A 2 37.96 0.58 -49.17
CA ASP A 2 36.55 0.25 -49.31
C ASP A 2 35.86 0.33 -47.95
N VAL A 3 34.69 0.96 -47.94
CA VAL A 3 33.83 1.10 -46.76
C VAL A 3 32.68 0.10 -46.90
N ASN A 4 32.30 -0.46 -45.76
CA ASN A 4 31.10 -1.27 -45.47
C ASN A 4 31.22 -2.79 -45.62
N CYS A 5 31.76 -3.42 -44.56
CA CYS A 5 31.28 -4.73 -44.15
C CYS A 5 29.91 -4.55 -43.47
N GLU A 6 28.83 -4.83 -44.18
CA GLU A 6 27.51 -4.98 -43.58
C GLU A 6 27.54 -6.18 -42.60
N ASN A 7 27.40 -5.88 -41.31
CA ASN A 7 27.08 -6.89 -40.30
C ASN A 7 25.64 -7.37 -40.54
N ILE A 8 25.48 -8.39 -41.38
CA ILE A 8 24.23 -9.11 -41.54
C ILE A 8 24.03 -9.96 -40.27
N VAL A 9 23.34 -9.39 -39.29
CA VAL A 9 22.84 -10.15 -38.13
C VAL A 9 21.85 -11.18 -38.66
N SER A 10 22.18 -12.46 -38.50
CA SER A 10 21.30 -13.56 -38.88
C SER A 10 19.95 -13.42 -38.16
N PRO A 11 18.80 -13.53 -38.85
CA PRO A 11 17.50 -13.46 -38.18
C PRO A 11 17.40 -14.57 -37.14
N LEU A 12 17.04 -14.20 -35.91
CA LEU A 12 16.84 -15.14 -34.81
C LEU A 12 15.82 -16.20 -35.22
N PRO A 13 16.06 -17.49 -34.91
CA PRO A 13 15.08 -18.53 -35.19
C PRO A 13 13.82 -18.26 -34.35
N VAL A 14 12.73 -17.92 -35.05
CA VAL A 14 11.39 -17.85 -34.44
C VAL A 14 10.91 -19.28 -34.29
N TYR A 15 11.03 -19.85 -33.09
CA TYR A 15 10.46 -21.15 -32.79
C TYR A 15 8.93 -21.03 -32.80
N PRO A 16 8.22 -21.84 -33.60
CA PRO A 16 6.77 -21.86 -33.54
C PRO A 16 6.35 -22.31 -32.12
N PRO A 17 5.38 -21.64 -31.50
CA PRO A 17 4.93 -22.02 -30.17
C PRO A 17 4.34 -23.44 -30.23
N ASP A 18 4.68 -24.26 -29.23
CA ASP A 18 4.20 -25.64 -29.14
C ASP A 18 2.67 -25.65 -29.07
N VAL A 19 2.04 -26.15 -30.14
CA VAL A 19 0.59 -26.18 -30.33
C VAL A 19 -0.09 -26.95 -29.20
N ASN A 20 0.57 -27.97 -28.66
CA ASN A 20 0.05 -28.75 -27.54
C ASN A 20 -0.03 -27.92 -26.26
N MET A 21 1.01 -27.11 -25.99
CA MET A 21 1.04 -26.20 -24.86
C MET A 21 -0.05 -25.13 -24.99
N ILE A 22 -0.24 -24.57 -26.18
CA ILE A 22 -1.31 -23.60 -26.44
C ILE A 22 -2.68 -24.23 -26.17
N MET A 23 -2.94 -25.44 -26.65
CA MET A 23 -4.21 -26.14 -26.43
C MET A 23 -4.49 -26.37 -24.94
N LEU A 24 -3.48 -26.79 -24.16
CA LEU A 24 -3.61 -26.97 -22.71
C LEU A 24 -3.97 -25.65 -22.01
N LEU A 25 -3.27 -24.56 -22.35
CA LEU A 25 -3.54 -23.24 -21.78
C LEU A 25 -4.95 -22.74 -22.13
N VAL A 26 -5.42 -22.97 -23.35
CA VAL A 26 -6.78 -22.59 -23.76
C VAL A 26 -7.82 -23.38 -22.96
N LYS A 27 -7.59 -24.67 -22.73
CA LYS A 27 -8.47 -25.50 -21.93
C LYS A 27 -8.53 -25.05 -20.47
N GLU A 28 -7.37 -24.83 -19.85
CA GLU A 28 -7.29 -24.34 -18.46
C GLU A 28 -7.96 -22.97 -18.31
N LEU A 29 -7.77 -22.08 -19.27
CA LEU A 29 -8.41 -20.76 -19.29
C LEU A 29 -9.94 -20.86 -19.41
N GLN A 30 -10.44 -21.82 -20.17
CA GLN A 30 -11.87 -22.08 -20.31
C GLN A 30 -12.47 -22.63 -19.00
N GLU A 31 -11.81 -23.61 -18.38
CA GLU A 31 -12.22 -24.17 -17.08
C GLU A 31 -12.24 -23.08 -15.97
N ALA A 32 -11.24 -22.19 -15.96
CA ALA A 32 -11.19 -21.07 -15.02
C ALA A 32 -12.34 -20.07 -15.23
N ARG A 33 -12.76 -19.83 -16.48
CA ARG A 33 -13.92 -18.96 -16.79
C ARG A 33 -15.22 -19.56 -16.27
N GLU A 34 -15.41 -20.87 -16.45
CA GLU A 34 -16.58 -21.58 -15.97
C GLU A 34 -16.65 -21.60 -14.44
N SER A 35 -15.51 -21.86 -13.78
CA SER A 35 -15.41 -21.77 -12.31
C SER A 35 -15.75 -20.38 -11.79
N ASN A 36 -15.19 -19.33 -12.41
CA ASN A 36 -15.49 -17.94 -12.03
C ASN A 36 -16.97 -17.58 -12.23
N PHE A 37 -17.61 -18.10 -13.28
CA PHE A 37 -19.04 -17.89 -13.52
C PHE A 37 -19.91 -18.52 -12.42
N ILE A 38 -19.58 -19.74 -12.00
CA ILE A 38 -20.28 -20.43 -10.90
C ILE A 38 -20.12 -19.64 -9.60
N LEU A 39 -18.89 -19.23 -9.27
CA LEU A 39 -18.61 -18.46 -8.06
C LEU A 39 -19.35 -17.12 -8.04
N ALA A 40 -19.44 -16.41 -9.17
CA ALA A 40 -20.19 -15.16 -9.27
C ALA A 40 -21.68 -15.38 -8.97
N ARG A 41 -22.28 -16.43 -9.53
CA ARG A 41 -23.66 -16.82 -9.25
C ARG A 41 -23.88 -17.13 -7.77
N ASP A 42 -22.99 -17.91 -7.16
CA ASP A 42 -23.11 -18.31 -5.75
C ASP A 42 -23.00 -17.09 -4.81
N LEU A 43 -22.10 -16.15 -5.11
CA LEU A 43 -21.98 -14.89 -4.37
C LEU A 43 -23.27 -14.05 -4.43
N ASP A 44 -23.94 -14.00 -5.57
CA ASP A 44 -25.22 -13.27 -5.69
C ASP A 44 -26.33 -13.95 -4.88
N ILE A 45 -26.35 -15.29 -4.83
CA ILE A 45 -27.26 -16.05 -3.97
C ILE A 45 -27.00 -15.73 -2.50
N GLU A 46 -25.74 -15.71 -2.06
CA GLU A 46 -25.38 -15.37 -0.68
C GLU A 46 -25.72 -13.93 -0.32
N ARG A 47 -25.49 -12.97 -1.22
CA ARG A 47 -25.88 -11.57 -1.04
C ARG A 47 -27.38 -11.43 -0.84
N HIS A 48 -28.19 -12.13 -1.64
CA HIS A 48 -29.63 -12.10 -1.50
C HIS A 48 -30.08 -12.67 -0.14
N LYS A 49 -29.49 -13.79 0.30
CA LYS A 49 -29.76 -14.35 1.65
C LYS A 49 -29.36 -13.38 2.77
N ALA A 50 -28.21 -12.71 2.65
CA ALA A 50 -27.77 -11.72 3.63
C ALA A 50 -28.74 -10.53 3.73
N GLN A 51 -29.23 -10.02 2.59
CA GLN A 51 -30.23 -8.95 2.56
C GLN A 51 -31.55 -9.37 3.24
N GLN A 52 -32.00 -10.62 3.03
CA GLN A 52 -33.19 -11.14 3.71
C GLN A 52 -33.00 -11.17 5.24
N LEU A 53 -31.82 -11.57 5.71
CA LEU A 53 -31.49 -11.57 7.14
C LEU A 53 -31.44 -10.16 7.72
N GLU A 54 -30.84 -9.19 7.01
CA GLU A 54 -30.83 -7.78 7.45
C GLU A 54 -32.25 -7.22 7.60
N CYS A 55 -33.12 -7.47 6.61
CA CYS A 55 -34.53 -7.11 6.68
C CYS A 55 -35.19 -7.71 7.93
N HIS A 56 -34.97 -8.99 8.20
CA HIS A 56 -35.52 -9.66 9.38
C HIS A 56 -34.96 -9.11 10.71
N LEU A 57 -33.66 -8.80 10.78
CA LEU A 57 -33.08 -8.19 11.97
C LEU A 57 -33.61 -6.76 12.21
N SER A 58 -33.92 -6.04 11.14
CA SER A 58 -34.51 -4.70 11.23
C SER A 58 -35.94 -4.71 11.79
N THR A 59 -36.71 -5.80 11.61
CA THR A 59 -38.05 -5.94 12.19
C THR A 59 -37.98 -6.35 13.67
N LEU A 60 -36.97 -7.14 14.06
CA LEU A 60 -36.78 -7.57 15.45
C LEU A 60 -36.18 -6.49 16.37
N THR A 61 -35.51 -5.47 15.82
CA THR A 61 -34.89 -4.40 16.61
C THR A 61 -35.75 -3.14 16.60
N PRO A 62 -36.52 -2.84 17.66
CA PRO A 62 -37.32 -1.62 17.70
C PRO A 62 -36.40 -0.39 17.65
N LYS A 63 -36.64 0.48 16.65
CA LYS A 63 -35.98 1.79 16.50
C LYS A 63 -36.10 2.57 17.82
N ARG A 64 -35.01 2.63 18.58
CA ARG A 64 -34.89 3.46 19.79
C ARG A 64 -35.10 4.92 19.37
N ARG A 65 -36.29 5.46 19.61
CA ARG A 65 -36.64 6.86 19.34
C ARG A 65 -35.61 7.77 19.98
N ARG A 66 -35.00 8.63 19.16
CA ARG A 66 -34.29 9.83 19.62
C ARG A 66 -35.33 10.73 20.30
N ASN A 67 -35.07 11.13 21.55
CA ASN A 67 -35.49 12.43 22.10
C ASN A 67 -34.71 12.72 23.41
N SER A 68 -34.01 13.87 23.38
CA SER A 68 -33.65 14.80 24.46
C SER A 68 -33.19 14.33 25.85
N VAL A 69 -31.98 14.83 26.20
CA VAL A 69 -31.61 15.43 27.51
C VAL A 69 -31.54 14.48 28.73
N SER A 70 -30.31 14.11 29.09
CA SER A 70 -29.78 14.46 30.42
C SER A 70 -28.27 14.21 30.47
N LYS A 71 -27.55 15.28 30.81
CA LYS A 71 -26.11 15.29 31.09
C LYS A 71 -25.90 14.74 32.50
N SER A 72 -25.53 13.46 32.69
CA SER A 72 -25.00 13.03 34.00
C SER A 72 -24.20 11.71 34.03
N THR A 73 -23.88 11.08 32.90
CA THR A 73 -23.10 9.81 32.91
C THR A 73 -21.95 9.83 31.91
N LYS A 74 -21.06 10.83 32.04
CA LYS A 74 -19.90 11.00 31.14
C LYS A 74 -18.60 10.32 31.57
N SER A 75 -18.49 9.64 32.72
CA SER A 75 -17.19 9.09 33.17
C SER A 75 -17.02 7.57 33.14
N LEU A 76 -18.08 6.73 33.19
CA LEU A 76 -17.89 5.27 33.25
C LEU A 76 -18.03 4.53 31.91
N SER A 77 -18.76 5.08 30.94
CA SER A 77 -19.01 4.41 29.64
C SER A 77 -17.88 4.58 28.61
N LYS A 78 -16.81 5.33 28.95
CA LYS A 78 -15.69 5.61 28.04
C LYS A 78 -14.59 4.53 28.07
N ALA A 79 -14.60 3.64 29.06
CA ALA A 79 -13.60 2.57 29.19
C ALA A 79 -14.02 1.23 28.55
N ILE A 80 -15.33 0.93 28.47
CA ILE A 80 -15.81 -0.40 28.06
C ILE A 80 -16.12 -0.51 26.55
N ARG A 81 -16.24 0.62 25.83
CA ARG A 81 -16.61 0.66 24.40
C ARG A 81 -15.43 0.71 23.41
N LYS A 82 -14.35 -0.05 23.65
CA LYS A 82 -13.25 -0.16 22.67
C LYS A 82 -13.20 -1.48 21.90
N ASN A 83 -14.07 -2.46 22.20
CA ASN A 83 -14.07 -3.76 21.53
C ASN A 83 -15.44 -4.20 20.99
N SER A 84 -16.33 -3.27 20.61
CA SER A 84 -17.53 -3.62 19.85
C SER A 84 -17.43 -3.05 18.45
N SER A 85 -16.92 -3.85 17.53
CA SER A 85 -17.03 -3.69 16.08
C SER A 85 -18.51 -3.73 15.69
N SER A 86 -19.22 -2.63 15.89
CA SER A 86 -20.42 -2.37 15.10
C SER A 86 -19.91 -1.81 13.79
N ASP A 87 -19.66 -2.71 12.84
CA ASP A 87 -19.57 -2.37 11.42
C ASP A 87 -20.94 -1.81 11.01
N THR A 88 -21.15 -0.52 11.29
CA THR A 88 -22.12 0.27 10.55
C THR A 88 -21.60 0.30 9.12
N PHE A 89 -22.22 -0.52 8.25
CA PHE A 89 -22.07 -0.39 6.81
C PHE A 89 -22.35 1.06 6.44
N ALA A 90 -21.29 1.83 6.19
CA ALA A 90 -21.42 3.14 5.59
C ALA A 90 -22.17 2.95 4.27
N SER A 91 -23.18 3.78 4.01
CA SER A 91 -23.90 3.71 2.75
C SER A 91 -22.91 3.86 1.60
N PHE A 92 -23.17 3.19 0.48
CA PHE A 92 -22.29 3.23 -0.69
C PHE A 92 -22.01 4.68 -1.15
N SER A 93 -22.97 5.58 -0.92
CA SER A 93 -22.86 7.04 -1.08
C SER A 93 -21.81 7.67 -0.17
N GLU A 94 -21.79 7.36 1.13
CA GLU A 94 -20.81 7.89 2.09
C GLU A 94 -19.39 7.39 1.81
N ILE A 95 -19.25 6.15 1.33
CA ILE A 95 -17.96 5.60 0.91
C ILE A 95 -17.42 6.36 -0.32
N LYS A 96 -18.31 6.69 -1.27
CA LYS A 96 -17.96 7.44 -2.49
C LYS A 96 -17.58 8.88 -2.18
N GLU A 97 -18.27 9.54 -1.26
CA GLU A 97 -17.90 10.88 -0.77
C GLU A 97 -16.58 10.87 0.02
N ALA A 98 -16.36 9.88 0.88
CA ALA A 98 -15.10 9.74 1.61
C ALA A 98 -13.90 9.42 0.69
N LEU A 99 -14.12 8.70 -0.42
CA LEU A 99 -13.11 8.44 -1.45
C LEU A 99 -12.77 9.70 -2.28
N ASN A 100 -13.75 10.58 -2.48
CA ASN A 100 -13.56 11.83 -3.22
C ASN A 100 -12.91 12.93 -2.38
N GLN A 101 -12.84 12.77 -1.06
CA GLN A 101 -12.19 13.72 -0.17
C GLN A 101 -10.69 13.43 -0.10
N ILE A 102 -9.91 14.24 -0.82
CA ILE A 102 -8.46 14.16 -0.89
C ILE A 102 -7.87 14.10 0.53
N GLY A 103 -7.18 13.00 0.86
CA GLY A 103 -6.53 12.80 2.15
C GLY A 103 -7.30 11.92 3.14
N SER A 104 -8.56 11.57 2.86
CA SER A 104 -9.28 10.55 3.63
C SER A 104 -9.05 9.17 3.00
N TYR A 105 -8.47 8.25 3.77
CA TYR A 105 -8.38 6.84 3.38
C TYR A 105 -9.40 6.05 4.18
N THR A 106 -10.14 5.17 3.51
CA THR A 106 -10.92 4.13 4.19
C THR A 106 -9.99 3.26 5.03
N ALA A 107 -10.55 2.60 6.05
CA ALA A 107 -9.78 1.78 6.99
C ALA A 107 -8.91 0.74 6.26
N ASP A 108 -9.45 0.10 5.22
CA ASP A 108 -8.76 -0.92 4.44
C ASP A 108 -7.60 -0.35 3.62
N ILE A 109 -7.82 0.76 2.92
CA ILE A 109 -6.75 1.43 2.15
C ILE A 109 -5.65 1.91 3.11
N ARG A 110 -6.01 2.43 4.27
CA ARG A 110 -5.05 2.88 5.28
C ARG A 110 -4.22 1.71 5.81
N LYS A 111 -4.85 0.56 6.08
CA LYS A 111 -4.17 -0.67 6.51
C LYS A 111 -3.16 -1.12 5.46
N GLN A 112 -3.56 -1.17 4.18
CA GLN A 112 -2.66 -1.52 3.07
C GLN A 112 -1.49 -0.55 2.93
N LYS A 113 -1.73 0.77 3.02
CA LYS A 113 -0.65 1.77 2.95
C LYS A 113 0.32 1.67 4.11
N ILE A 114 -0.18 1.44 5.33
CA ILE A 114 0.66 1.24 6.51
C ILE A 114 1.54 0.00 6.33
N GLN A 115 0.98 -1.10 5.83
CA GLN A 115 1.72 -2.33 5.59
C GLN A 115 2.85 -2.11 4.57
N ARG A 116 2.54 -1.52 3.40
CA ARG A 116 3.55 -1.17 2.39
C ARG A 116 4.64 -0.27 2.94
N TYR A 117 4.28 0.72 3.77
CA TYR A 117 5.25 1.59 4.43
C TYR A 117 6.18 0.81 5.36
N LYS A 118 5.64 -0.10 6.19
CA LYS A 118 6.45 -0.92 7.09
C LYS A 118 7.42 -1.82 6.33
N GLU A 119 6.98 -2.43 5.23
CA GLU A 119 7.81 -3.24 4.34
C GLU A 119 8.92 -2.40 3.68
N LYS A 120 8.59 -1.18 3.22
CA LYS A 120 9.56 -0.22 2.70
C LYS A 120 10.63 0.14 3.74
N VAL A 121 10.22 0.42 4.97
CA VAL A 121 11.17 0.73 6.06
C VAL A 121 12.04 -0.48 6.40
N LYS A 122 11.47 -1.68 6.46
CA LYS A 122 12.20 -2.93 6.73
C LYS A 122 13.27 -3.19 5.66
N SER A 123 12.88 -3.12 4.39
CA SER A 123 13.81 -3.29 3.26
C SER A 123 14.89 -2.21 3.22
N TYR A 124 14.55 -0.95 3.52
CA TYR A 124 15.53 0.13 3.60
C TYR A 124 16.54 -0.09 4.73
N ARG A 125 16.09 -0.49 5.93
CA ARG A 125 16.97 -0.80 7.06
C ARG A 125 17.86 -2.02 6.83
N ALA A 126 17.40 -2.99 6.07
CA ALA A 126 18.21 -4.14 5.67
C ALA A 126 19.35 -3.72 4.72
N LYS A 127 19.07 -2.81 3.78
CA LYS A 127 20.06 -2.31 2.80
C LYS A 127 21.01 -1.27 3.39
N VAL A 128 20.51 -0.38 4.24
CA VAL A 128 21.27 0.74 4.80
C VAL A 128 21.53 0.48 6.29
N HIS A 129 22.76 0.11 6.62
CA HIS A 129 23.22 0.08 8.00
C HIS A 129 23.29 1.50 8.55
N VAL A 130 22.38 1.83 9.47
CA VAL A 130 22.41 3.09 10.21
C VAL A 130 23.55 3.02 11.23
N SER A 131 24.75 3.34 10.77
CA SER A 131 25.88 3.57 11.66
C SER A 131 25.62 4.86 12.44
N ARG A 132 25.41 4.76 13.77
CA ARG A 132 25.44 5.92 14.68
C ARG A 132 26.82 6.61 14.70
N LYS A 133 27.85 5.91 14.23
CA LYS A 133 29.21 6.41 14.07
C LYS A 133 29.36 6.96 12.65
N PHE A 134 28.75 8.11 12.37
CA PHE A 134 29.04 8.85 11.15
C PHE A 134 30.43 9.50 11.29
N THR A 135 31.46 8.69 11.07
CA THR A 135 32.87 9.07 11.26
C THR A 135 33.38 9.96 10.14
N GLY A 136 32.86 9.83 8.92
CA GLY A 136 33.41 10.49 7.72
C GLY A 136 33.46 12.01 7.80
N ARG A 137 32.31 12.71 7.94
CA ARG A 137 32.34 14.19 7.94
C ARG A 137 32.87 14.76 9.24
N SER A 138 32.65 14.09 10.37
CA SER A 138 33.10 14.54 11.68
C SER A 138 34.63 14.49 11.78
N PHE A 139 35.26 13.45 11.23
CA PHE A 139 36.71 13.32 11.16
C PHE A 139 37.31 14.38 10.22
N VAL A 140 36.78 14.48 9.00
CA VAL A 140 37.24 15.49 8.01
C VAL A 140 37.03 16.93 8.51
N ALA A 141 35.98 17.20 9.29
CA ALA A 141 35.72 18.52 9.87
C ALA A 141 36.65 18.91 11.03
N LYS A 142 37.32 17.93 11.67
CA LYS A 142 38.35 18.17 12.69
C LYS A 142 39.67 18.59 12.05
N GLU A 143 40.04 17.96 10.93
CA GLU A 143 41.31 18.24 10.24
C GLU A 143 41.27 19.49 9.35
N LYS A 144 40.07 19.95 8.94
CA LYS A 144 39.94 21.14 8.09
C LYS A 144 40.38 22.42 8.81
N PRO A 145 41.19 23.27 8.15
CA PRO A 145 41.67 24.52 8.74
C PRO A 145 40.54 25.49 9.04
N ARG A 146 40.65 26.20 10.17
CA ARG A 146 39.68 27.19 10.63
C ARG A 146 40.35 28.44 11.17
N VAL A 147 39.71 29.59 10.94
CA VAL A 147 40.00 30.86 11.62
C VAL A 147 38.70 31.36 12.21
N ASN A 148 38.69 31.69 13.50
CA ASN A 148 37.51 32.12 14.25
C ASN A 148 36.29 31.18 14.08
N GLY A 149 36.55 29.87 14.11
CA GLY A 149 35.52 28.82 14.00
C GLY A 149 34.98 28.56 12.59
N LYS A 150 35.34 29.38 11.59
CA LYS A 150 34.91 29.24 10.19
C LYS A 150 35.94 28.45 9.38
N PHE A 151 35.49 27.55 8.52
CA PHE A 151 36.36 26.82 7.60
C PHE A 151 36.95 27.75 6.54
N ILE A 152 38.24 27.56 6.23
CA ILE A 152 38.94 28.33 5.20
C ILE A 152 39.20 27.41 4.02
N LYS A 153 39.08 27.93 2.80
CA LYS A 153 39.62 27.25 1.62
C LYS A 153 41.14 27.31 1.71
N SER A 154 41.83 26.19 1.50
CA SER A 154 43.29 26.16 1.45
C SER A 154 43.77 27.22 0.46
N CYS A 155 44.29 28.34 0.98
CA CYS A 155 44.98 29.32 0.16
C CYS A 155 46.35 28.73 -0.19
N PRO A 156 46.76 28.69 -1.46
CA PRO A 156 48.06 28.17 -1.88
C PRO A 156 49.21 29.16 -1.57
N LEU A 157 49.11 29.95 -0.49
CA LEU A 157 50.02 31.08 -0.22
C LEU A 157 50.84 30.94 1.08
N PHE A 158 50.72 29.83 1.80
CA PHE A 158 51.57 29.58 2.98
C PHE A 158 52.06 28.12 3.00
N THR A 159 52.93 27.79 2.05
CA THR A 159 54.05 26.89 2.32
C THR A 159 55.23 27.77 2.69
N LEU A 160 55.42 28.01 3.98
CA LEU A 160 56.72 28.40 4.51
C LEU A 160 57.29 27.15 5.20
N GLU A 161 58.56 26.92 4.89
CA GLU A 161 59.48 25.82 5.18
C GLU A 161 59.32 25.10 6.53
#